data_AF-A0AAQ1JXL6-F1
#
_entry.id   AF-A0AAQ1JXL6-F1
#
_cell.length_a   1.000
_cell.length_b   1.000
_cell.length_c   1.000
_cell.angle_alpha   90.00
_cell.angle_beta   90.00
_cell.angle_gamma   90.00
#
_symmetry.space_group_name_H-M   'P 1'
#
loop_
_entity.id
_entity.type
_entity.pdbx_description
1 polymer ?
#
loop_
_entity_poly.entity_id
_entity_poly.type
_entity_poly.pdbx_seq_one_letter_code
_entity_poly.pdbx_strand_id
1 'polypeptide(L)'
;MLIYFRDAIALTGQPNFTSRQKNEFVWTSEFGVGKAVKLHGAFPWRTVKLDGREGVGSFATITRRDDSTDYGYLVTVQGDPDAATDTPDLLLYVERNDAASQGKTPVTADELEKIGEEVAASIRRR
;
A
#
# COMPACT_ATOMS: atom_id res chain seq x y z
N MET A 1 -5.12 -10.78 -8.87
CA MET A 1 -4.54 -10.03 -7.74
C MET A 1 -3.22 -9.44 -8.19
N LEU A 2 -2.95 -8.19 -7.79
CA LEU A 2 -1.71 -7.49 -8.03
C LEU A 2 -0.97 -7.33 -6.69
N ILE A 3 0.34 -7.59 -6.69
CA ILE A 3 1.24 -7.25 -5.59
C ILE A 3 2.34 -6.39 -6.21
N TYR A 4 2.44 -5.15 -5.75
CA TYR A 4 3.44 -4.18 -6.17
C TYR A 4 4.31 -3.79 -4.97
N PHE A 5 5.62 -3.87 -5.15
CA PHE A 5 6.59 -3.45 -4.15
C PHE A 5 7.58 -2.47 -4.78
N ARG A 6 7.87 -1.38 -4.08
CA ARG A 6 8.84 -0.37 -4.48
C ARG A 6 9.84 -0.14 -3.35
N ASP A 7 11.12 -0.24 -3.70
CA ASP A 7 12.26 0.23 -2.94
C ASP A 7 12.83 1.43 -3.72
N ALA A 8 12.83 2.61 -3.10
CA ALA A 8 13.31 3.84 -3.73
C ALA A 8 14.29 4.57 -2.81
N ILE A 9 15.49 4.82 -3.32
CA ILE A 9 16.53 5.59 -2.61
C ILE A 9 15.94 6.93 -2.14
N ALA A 10 16.14 7.24 -0.86
CA ALA A 10 15.82 8.55 -0.31
C ALA A 10 16.89 9.55 -0.78
N LEU A 11 16.48 10.53 -1.59
CA LEU A 11 17.41 11.51 -2.19
C LEU A 11 17.33 12.87 -1.49
N THR A 12 18.50 13.44 -1.20
CA THR A 12 18.62 14.82 -0.74
C THR A 12 18.08 15.78 -1.80
N GLY A 13 17.13 16.65 -1.42
CA GLY A 13 16.51 17.65 -2.31
C GLY A 13 15.18 17.23 -2.95
N GLN A 14 14.70 16.01 -2.74
CA GLN A 14 13.31 15.64 -3.06
C GLN A 14 12.39 15.91 -1.87
N PRO A 15 11.08 16.18 -2.10
CA PRO A 15 10.10 16.26 -1.02
C PRO A 15 10.09 14.96 -0.20
N ASN A 16 10.60 15.01 1.03
CA ASN A 16 10.59 13.85 1.92
C ASN A 16 9.23 13.76 2.64
N PHE A 17 8.25 13.17 1.95
CA PHE A 17 6.95 12.91 2.53
C PHE A 17 7.04 11.90 3.68
N THR A 18 6.30 12.16 4.75
CA THR A 18 6.08 11.19 5.82
C THR A 18 5.43 9.92 5.27
N SER A 19 5.61 8.78 5.95
CA SER A 19 4.90 7.52 5.61
C SER A 19 3.40 7.78 5.43
N ARG A 20 2.82 8.61 6.31
CA ARG A 20 1.41 9.00 6.30
C ARG A 20 1.02 9.75 5.02
N GLN A 21 1.76 10.78 4.65
CA GLN A 21 1.53 11.55 3.42
C GLN A 21 1.69 10.71 2.16
N LYS A 22 2.70 9.82 2.12
CA LYS A 22 2.87 8.85 1.01
C LYS A 22 1.66 7.92 0.91
N ASN A 23 1.17 7.42 2.03
CA ASN A 23 0.00 6.54 2.07
C ASN A 23 -1.26 7.25 1.52
N GLU A 24 -1.50 8.50 1.93
CA GLU A 24 -2.61 9.30 1.40
C GLU A 24 -2.49 9.54 -0.10
N PHE A 25 -1.28 9.91 -0.54
CA PHE A 25 -1.02 10.25 -1.93
C PHE A 25 -1.35 9.10 -2.88
N VAL A 26 -1.00 7.85 -2.51
CA VAL A 26 -1.30 6.66 -3.32
C VAL A 26 -2.80 6.44 -3.51
N TRP A 27 -3.62 6.75 -2.50
CA TRP A 27 -5.07 6.58 -2.58
C TRP A 27 -5.78 7.68 -3.37
N THR A 28 -5.07 8.74 -3.77
CA THR A 28 -5.65 9.77 -4.62
C THR A 28 -5.88 9.28 -6.05
N SER A 29 -6.84 9.88 -6.75
CA SER A 29 -7.17 9.58 -8.14
C SER A 29 -5.98 9.77 -9.09
N GLU A 30 -4.95 10.52 -8.70
CA GLU A 30 -3.74 10.78 -9.48
C GLU A 30 -2.94 9.48 -9.76
N PHE A 31 -3.06 8.44 -8.91
CA PHE A 31 -2.48 7.11 -9.20
C PHE A 31 -3.42 6.19 -9.99
N GLY A 32 -4.62 6.65 -10.35
CA GLY A 32 -5.56 5.88 -11.15
C GLY A 32 -6.14 4.65 -10.46
N VAL A 33 -6.09 4.57 -9.12
CA VAL A 33 -6.55 3.41 -8.32
C VAL A 33 -8.02 3.09 -8.59
N GLY A 34 -8.87 4.13 -8.66
CA GLY A 34 -10.29 4.02 -8.95
C GLY A 34 -10.94 5.39 -9.07
N LYS A 35 -12.26 5.43 -9.31
CA LYS A 35 -13.03 6.69 -9.33
C LYS A 35 -13.39 7.18 -7.92
N ALA A 36 -13.45 6.27 -6.95
CA ALA A 36 -13.63 6.58 -5.53
C ALA A 36 -12.88 5.57 -4.67
N VAL A 37 -12.39 6.01 -3.51
CA VAL A 37 -11.70 5.19 -2.52
C VAL A 37 -12.33 5.45 -1.15
N LYS A 38 -12.65 4.39 -0.42
CA LYS A 38 -13.12 4.44 0.97
C LYS A 38 -12.16 3.66 1.86
N LEU A 39 -11.47 4.35 2.76
CA LEU A 39 -10.60 3.72 3.74
C LEU A 39 -11.42 3.09 4.89
N HIS A 40 -10.92 1.99 5.43
CA HIS A 40 -11.57 1.21 6.50
C HIS A 40 -10.93 1.47 7.86
N GLY A 41 -11.74 1.29 8.92
CA GLY A 41 -11.33 1.46 10.32
C GLY A 41 -11.70 2.82 10.90
N ALA A 42 -11.84 2.89 12.24
CA ALA A 42 -12.09 4.14 12.96
C ALA A 42 -10.90 5.13 12.82
N PHE A 43 -9.70 4.56 12.70
CA PHE A 43 -8.46 5.26 12.35
C PHE A 43 -7.90 4.57 11.10
N PRO A 44 -8.16 5.12 9.89
CA PRO A 44 -7.86 4.40 8.66
C PRO A 44 -6.37 4.16 8.36
N TRP A 45 -5.52 4.75 9.17
CA TRP A 45 -4.07 4.64 9.08
C TRP A 45 -3.54 4.06 10.37
N ARG A 46 -2.94 2.88 10.26
CA ARG A 46 -2.40 2.10 11.37
C ARG A 46 -0.89 2.07 11.29
N THR A 47 -0.23 2.14 12.45
CA THR A 47 1.21 1.84 12.52
C THR A 47 1.42 0.36 12.22
N VAL A 48 2.29 0.06 11.26
CA VAL A 48 2.65 -1.30 10.87
C VAL A 48 4.16 -1.39 10.68
N LYS A 49 4.67 -2.61 10.48
CA LYS A 49 6.08 -2.81 10.11
C LYS A 49 6.21 -3.34 8.70
N LEU A 50 7.22 -2.86 8.00
CA LEU A 50 7.66 -3.38 6.72
C LEU A 50 9.20 -3.36 6.73
N ASP A 51 9.82 -4.50 6.43
CA ASP A 51 11.27 -4.65 6.56
C ASP A 51 11.80 -4.28 7.97
N GLY A 52 11.03 -4.63 9.00
CA GLY A 52 11.37 -4.31 10.41
C GLY A 52 11.24 -2.84 10.81
N ARG A 53 11.04 -1.92 9.87
CA ARG A 53 10.88 -0.48 10.10
C ARG A 53 9.41 -0.10 10.30
N GLU A 54 9.17 0.89 11.14
CA GLU A 54 7.82 1.43 11.33
C GLU A 54 7.34 2.20 10.10
N GLY A 55 6.10 1.95 9.72
CA GLY A 55 5.43 2.55 8.58
C GLY A 55 3.95 2.77 8.85
N VAL A 56 3.23 3.17 7.80
CA VAL A 56 1.78 3.38 7.84
C VAL A 56 1.09 2.39 6.91
N GLY A 57 0.21 1.60 7.50
CA GLY A 57 -0.68 0.67 6.80
C GLY A 57 -2.10 1.26 6.67
N SER A 58 -2.80 0.89 5.61
CA SER A 58 -4.20 1.26 5.37
C SER A 58 -4.89 0.22 4.50
N PHE A 59 -6.19 0.04 4.71
CA PHE A 59 -7.03 -0.85 3.90
C PHE A 59 -8.19 -0.07 3.29
N ALA A 60 -8.55 -0.36 2.04
CA ALA A 60 -9.48 0.43 1.26
C ALA A 60 -10.44 -0.42 0.41
N THR A 61 -11.68 0.07 0.27
CA THR A 61 -12.55 -0.28 -0.85
C THR A 61 -12.30 0.69 -2.00
N ILE A 62 -12.18 0.15 -3.20
CA ILE A 62 -11.95 0.86 -4.45
C ILE A 62 -13.20 0.71 -5.31
N THR A 63 -13.83 1.80 -5.69
CA THR A 63 -14.85 1.81 -6.74
C THR A 63 -14.17 2.09 -8.07
N ARG A 64 -14.28 1.14 -9.00
CA ARG A 64 -13.70 1.23 -10.35
C ARG A 64 -14.54 2.10 -11.26
N ARG A 65 -14.02 2.41 -12.45
CA ARG A 65 -14.72 3.23 -13.45
C ARG A 65 -16.05 2.62 -13.89
N ASP A 66 -16.08 1.30 -14.02
CA ASP A 66 -17.26 0.49 -14.39
C ASP A 66 -18.17 0.16 -13.20
N ASP A 67 -18.03 0.86 -12.06
CA ASP A 67 -18.76 0.62 -10.81
C ASP A 67 -18.48 -0.71 -10.12
N SER A 68 -17.58 -1.54 -10.68
CA SER A 68 -17.11 -2.72 -9.97
C SER A 68 -16.35 -2.33 -8.70
N THR A 69 -16.39 -3.22 -7.72
CA THR A 69 -15.72 -3.03 -6.44
C THR A 69 -14.44 -3.83 -6.42
N ASP A 70 -13.37 -3.24 -5.94
CA ASP A 70 -12.14 -3.93 -5.55
C ASP A 70 -11.69 -3.49 -4.16
N TYR A 71 -10.63 -4.12 -3.68
CA TYR A 71 -10.04 -3.82 -2.39
C TYR A 71 -8.55 -3.61 -2.56
N GLY A 72 -7.95 -2.85 -1.66
CA GLY A 72 -6.52 -2.61 -1.64
C GLY A 72 -5.98 -2.52 -0.22
N TYR A 73 -4.79 -3.07 -0.03
CA TYR A 73 -3.97 -2.93 1.16
C TYR A 73 -2.67 -2.21 0.79
N LEU A 74 -2.29 -1.22 1.59
CA LEU A 74 -1.12 -0.38 1.32
C LEU A 74 -0.30 -0.22 2.59
N VAL A 75 1.02 -0.35 2.45
CA VAL A 75 2.00 -0.01 3.49
C VAL A 75 3.05 0.92 2.90
N THR A 76 3.40 1.98 3.63
CA THR A 76 4.47 2.91 3.27
C THR A 76 5.44 3.07 4.44
N VAL A 77 6.74 3.10 4.14
CA VAL A 77 7.80 3.43 5.09
C VAL A 77 8.60 4.59 4.53
N GLN A 78 8.82 5.60 5.36
CA GLN A 78 9.68 6.73 5.07
C GLN A 78 11.15 6.32 5.19
N GLY A 79 11.91 6.62 4.15
CA GLY A 79 13.36 6.54 4.13
C GLY A 79 14.03 7.74 4.79
N ASP A 80 15.33 7.65 4.94
CA ASP A 80 16.17 8.68 5.54
C ASP A 80 17.36 8.96 4.60
N PRO A 81 17.39 10.12 3.91
CA PRO A 81 18.47 10.47 3.01
C PRO A 81 19.78 10.81 3.75
N ASP A 82 19.71 11.09 5.06
CA ASP A 82 20.86 11.47 5.89
C ASP A 82 21.40 10.28 6.69
N ALA A 83 20.77 9.10 6.58
CA ALA A 83 21.19 7.90 7.28
C ALA A 83 22.58 7.43 6.81
N ALA A 84 23.42 7.04 7.78
CA ALA A 84 24.75 6.47 7.50
C ALA A 84 24.69 5.16 6.70
N THR A 85 23.55 4.48 6.74
CA THR A 85 23.25 3.26 5.98
C THR A 85 22.07 3.49 5.07
N ASP A 86 22.07 2.86 3.90
CA ASP A 86 21.01 2.99 2.90
C ASP A 86 19.62 2.68 3.49
N THR A 87 18.80 3.73 3.61
CA THR A 87 17.48 3.71 4.25
C THR A 87 16.45 4.24 3.27
N PRO A 88 15.98 3.41 2.33
CA PRO A 88 15.09 3.85 1.25
C PRO A 88 13.65 4.02 1.73
N ASP A 89 12.87 4.74 0.92
CA ASP A 89 11.42 4.68 0.96
C ASP A 89 10.93 3.31 0.51
N LEU A 90 9.98 2.74 1.25
CA LEU A 90 9.31 1.50 0.87
C LEU A 90 7.83 1.72 0.63
N LEU A 91 7.28 1.02 -0.35
CA LEU A 91 5.85 0.93 -0.60
C LEU A 91 5.50 -0.50 -0.97
N LEU A 92 4.55 -1.08 -0.24
CA LEU A 92 3.86 -2.32 -0.61
C LEU A 92 2.41 -2.00 -0.92
N TYR A 93 1.93 -2.41 -2.09
CA TYR A 93 0.54 -2.27 -2.49
C TYR A 93 0.02 -3.64 -2.97
N VAL A 94 -1.02 -4.13 -2.32
CA VAL A 94 -1.70 -5.38 -2.64
C VAL A 94 -3.12 -5.06 -3.02
N GLU A 95 -3.53 -5.48 -4.20
CA GLU A 95 -4.80 -5.09 -4.79
C GLU A 95 -5.55 -6.30 -5.34
N ARG A 96 -6.83 -6.38 -5.01
CA ARG A 96 -7.75 -7.25 -5.72
C ARG A 96 -8.00 -6.67 -7.10
N ASN A 97 -7.92 -7.56 -8.10
CA ASN A 97 -8.36 -7.26 -9.44
C ASN A 97 -9.36 -8.33 -9.83
N ASP A 98 -10.64 -8.05 -9.61
CA ASP A 98 -11.73 -8.97 -9.94
C ASP A 98 -11.83 -9.21 -11.45
N ALA A 99 -11.58 -8.21 -12.29
CA ALA A 99 -11.57 -8.41 -13.74
C ALA A 99 -10.55 -9.48 -14.21
N ALA A 100 -9.50 -9.73 -13.42
CA ALA A 100 -8.52 -10.78 -13.65
C ALA A 100 -8.87 -12.14 -13.00
N SER A 101 -10.05 -12.30 -12.39
CA SER A 101 -10.45 -13.52 -11.66
C SER A 101 -10.79 -14.71 -12.59
N GLN A 102 -10.97 -14.47 -13.89
CA GLN A 102 -11.24 -15.50 -14.91
C GLN A 102 -12.38 -16.46 -14.51
N GLY A 103 -13.45 -15.93 -13.88
CA GLY A 103 -14.62 -16.71 -13.47
C GLY A 103 -14.44 -17.47 -12.14
N LYS A 104 -13.32 -17.31 -11.44
CA LYS A 104 -13.13 -17.80 -10.08
C LYS A 104 -13.71 -16.81 -9.09
N THR A 105 -14.20 -17.32 -7.96
CA THR A 105 -14.60 -16.47 -6.83
C THR A 105 -13.41 -15.60 -6.41
N PRO A 106 -13.53 -14.26 -6.48
CA PRO A 106 -12.46 -13.37 -6.07
C PRO A 106 -12.25 -13.43 -4.56
N VAL A 107 -11.04 -13.11 -4.12
CA VAL A 107 -10.77 -12.95 -2.68
C VAL A 107 -11.71 -11.90 -2.08
N THR A 108 -12.20 -12.19 -0.89
CA THR A 108 -13.01 -11.28 -0.08
C THR A 108 -12.16 -10.11 0.44
N ALA A 109 -12.81 -9.11 1.04
CA ALA A 109 -12.12 -7.98 1.66
C ALA A 109 -11.16 -8.45 2.77
N ASP A 110 -11.67 -9.27 3.69
CA ASP A 110 -10.91 -9.78 4.84
C ASP A 110 -9.74 -10.68 4.39
N GLU A 111 -9.94 -11.50 3.37
CA GLU A 111 -8.86 -12.31 2.79
C GLU A 111 -7.79 -11.43 2.14
N LEU A 112 -8.17 -10.37 1.41
CA LEU A 112 -7.18 -9.46 0.82
C LEU A 112 -6.38 -8.73 1.91
N GLU A 113 -7.05 -8.22 2.94
CA GLU A 113 -6.37 -7.54 4.04
C GLU A 113 -5.36 -8.46 4.72
N LYS A 114 -5.77 -9.70 5.02
CA LYS A 114 -4.89 -10.71 5.62
C LYS A 114 -3.71 -11.06 4.73
N ILE A 115 -3.94 -11.27 3.42
CA ILE A 115 -2.86 -11.49 2.45
C ILE A 115 -1.89 -10.30 2.46
N GLY A 116 -2.41 -9.08 2.46
CA GLY A 116 -1.60 -7.86 2.52
C GLY A 116 -0.69 -7.82 3.75
N GLU A 117 -1.24 -8.13 4.93
CA GLU A 117 -0.51 -8.20 6.19
C GLU A 117 0.56 -9.30 6.18
N GLU A 118 0.24 -10.49 5.67
CA GLU A 118 1.19 -11.60 5.55
C GLU A 118 2.34 -11.28 4.58
N VAL A 119 2.04 -10.65 3.44
CA VAL A 119 3.05 -10.20 2.49
C VAL A 119 3.96 -9.15 3.15
N ALA A 120 3.39 -8.15 3.83
CA ALA A 120 4.17 -7.14 4.55
C ALA A 120 5.12 -7.76 5.59
N ALA A 121 4.63 -8.74 6.35
CA ALA A 121 5.40 -9.45 7.37
C ALA A 121 6.53 -10.32 6.77
N SER A 122 6.36 -10.79 5.53
CA SER A 122 7.35 -11.61 4.82
C SER A 122 8.52 -10.81 4.24
N ILE A 123 8.32 -9.51 3.99
CA ILE A 123 9.33 -8.66 3.35
C ILE A 123 10.45 -8.34 4.33
N ARG A 124 11.67 -8.70 3.94
CA ARG A 124 12.93 -8.38 4.63
C ARG A 124 14.01 -8.10 3.60
N ARG A 125 14.80 -7.05 3.82
CA ARG A 125 16.04 -6.80 3.07
C ARG A 125 17.06 -7.89 3.37
N ARG A 126 17.79 -8.31 2.33
CA ARG A 126 18.85 -9.32 2.41
C ARG A 126 20.21 -8.68 2.49
#